data_AF-A0A3D5D8U8-F1
#
_entry.id   AF-A0A3D5D8U8-F1
#
_cell.length_a   1.000
_cell.length_b   1.000
_cell.length_c   1.000
_cell.angle_alpha   90.00
_cell.angle_beta   90.00
_cell.angle_gamma   90.00
#
_symmetry.space_group_name_H-M   'P 1'
#
loop_
_entity.id
_entity.type
_entity.pdbx_description
1 polymer ?
#
loop_
_entity_poly.entity_id
_entity_poly.type
_entity_poly.pdbx_seq_one_letter_code
_entity_poly.pdbx_strand_id
1 'polypeptide(L)'
;MKEKLTHWTTAFAVAVVAAGCGKENAPAATDGAKVGELQKQVANLRKELQEAKRETGEPRVEVIETKVVVPGASTDSPEEVIQYLRSVDLKRVDQRNGNTDEHRIQVRQVIRQFEELTAMGGKALPAIKQFFTEGLDKEFRENTNEIVSGNWSRGQVYLDPIFPPSLRMGLLNTVRHIGKREGAYLGEAEKVLLNVLDTTGRFVEVAYIAQALDDLAKDKHKDAYLKAARELLSGPIVDPTNETPVLDRQNRWLLFELLRRNKDLVFVDKAKEQLVREITRKNREGNEEQVMIIDRAVQGYLTGVLGAKVMPIVSDLYNRPETNDSMRSQLRQIAAGYMGVSEEANVIVNSRVTEAFSMIATEGDAKEQQDMRRRGRETARYYLRRLGDGREIPVETLMSRQKFLSSLRAQTQDKELITWMDRTQQRLVDMADPEKAKNLRREFDPRSDPNRGRQR
;
A
#
# COMPACT_ATOMS: atom_id res chain seq x y z
N MET A 1 63.64 30.63 33.44
CA MET A 1 62.51 29.68 33.56
C MET A 1 61.23 30.49 33.38
N LYS A 2 60.30 30.03 32.53
CA LYS A 2 59.04 30.65 32.03
C LYS A 2 59.18 31.81 31.02
N GLU A 3 58.19 32.12 30.20
CA GLU A 3 57.49 31.37 29.13
C GLU A 3 56.80 32.44 28.24
N LYS A 4 56.39 32.02 27.04
CA LYS A 4 55.82 32.80 25.91
C LYS A 4 54.60 33.69 26.25
N LEU A 5 54.41 34.78 25.49
CA LEU A 5 53.21 35.05 24.67
C LEU A 5 53.41 36.33 23.83
N THR A 6 53.39 36.22 22.51
CA THR A 6 53.30 37.34 21.56
C THR A 6 51.93 37.29 20.88
N HIS A 7 51.10 38.30 21.13
CA HIS A 7 49.83 38.51 20.42
C HIS A 7 50.08 39.28 19.12
N TRP A 8 49.60 38.72 18.01
CA TRP A 8 49.34 39.44 16.75
C TRP A 8 47.82 39.62 16.63
N THR A 9 47.35 40.87 16.63
CA THR A 9 45.97 41.25 16.35
C THR A 9 45.75 41.23 14.83
N THR A 10 45.03 40.23 14.33
CA THR A 10 44.61 40.12 12.93
C THR A 10 43.21 40.72 12.81
N ALA A 11 43.03 41.71 11.94
CA ALA A 11 41.73 42.33 11.68
C ALA A 11 40.85 41.38 10.85
N PHE A 12 39.68 41.00 11.38
CA PHE A 12 38.65 40.28 10.64
C PHE A 12 37.62 41.29 10.13
N ALA A 13 37.45 41.38 8.81
CA ALA A 13 36.29 42.02 8.20
C ALA A 13 35.23 40.93 7.93
N VAL A 14 34.14 40.95 8.69
CA VAL A 14 32.95 40.12 8.46
C VAL A 14 31.86 41.02 7.90
N ALA A 15 31.43 40.80 6.65
CA ALA A 15 30.27 41.46 6.07
C ALA A 15 29.05 40.55 6.19
N VAL A 16 28.10 40.93 7.05
CA VAL A 16 26.78 40.29 7.18
C VAL A 16 25.78 41.04 6.28
N VAL A 17 25.11 40.33 5.37
CA VAL A 17 23.97 40.89 4.61
C VAL A 17 22.68 40.58 5.36
N ALA A 18 22.03 41.62 5.88
CA ALA A 18 20.68 41.55 6.45
C ALA A 18 19.66 42.06 5.40
N ALA A 19 18.63 41.26 5.08
CA ALA A 19 17.50 41.67 4.25
C ALA A 19 16.33 42.07 5.15
N GLY A 20 15.91 43.34 5.08
CA GLY A 20 14.78 43.89 5.83
C GLY A 20 13.42 43.66 5.15
N CYS A 21 12.39 43.40 5.95
CA CYS A 21 10.98 43.33 5.56
C CYS A 21 10.36 44.73 5.35
N GLY A 22 9.52 44.89 4.33
CA GLY A 22 8.64 46.05 4.10
C GLY A 22 7.60 45.78 3.00
N LYS A 23 6.36 46.24 3.20
CA LYS A 23 5.07 45.80 2.60
C LYS A 23 4.70 46.33 1.19
N GLU A 24 3.90 45.50 0.51
CA GLU A 24 2.72 45.73 -0.40
C GLU A 24 2.82 46.24 -1.88
N ASN A 25 2.34 45.36 -2.77
CA ASN A 25 1.51 45.51 -3.99
C ASN A 25 2.08 45.89 -5.41
N ALA A 26 2.37 44.83 -6.19
CA ALA A 26 2.17 44.53 -7.65
C ALA A 26 2.75 45.44 -8.79
N PRO A 27 2.97 44.94 -10.03
CA PRO A 27 3.10 43.57 -10.56
C PRO A 27 4.49 43.25 -11.16
N ALA A 28 4.67 41.98 -11.56
CA ALA A 28 5.91 41.35 -11.99
C ALA A 28 6.61 41.96 -13.22
N ALA A 29 7.82 42.48 -13.03
CA ALA A 29 8.80 42.75 -14.10
C ALA A 29 10.23 42.99 -13.54
N THR A 30 10.79 42.13 -12.67
CA THR A 30 12.10 42.44 -12.04
C THR A 30 12.98 41.24 -11.65
N ASP A 31 13.01 40.14 -12.42
CA ASP A 31 14.01 39.07 -12.17
C ASP A 31 15.30 39.20 -12.99
N GLY A 32 15.25 39.74 -14.22
CA GLY A 32 16.46 39.94 -15.04
C GLY A 32 17.40 41.04 -14.51
N ALA A 33 16.83 42.10 -13.92
CA ALA A 33 17.60 43.24 -13.41
C ALA A 33 18.42 42.88 -12.16
N LYS A 34 17.83 42.10 -11.24
CA LYS A 34 18.50 41.65 -10.01
C LYS A 34 19.64 40.66 -10.28
N VAL A 35 19.48 39.77 -11.26
CA VAL A 35 20.56 38.84 -11.66
C VAL A 35 21.72 39.60 -12.32
N GLY A 36 21.43 40.61 -13.14
CA GLY A 36 22.45 41.48 -13.72
C GLY A 36 23.22 42.31 -12.69
N GLU A 37 22.55 42.78 -11.63
CA GLU A 37 23.20 43.47 -10.51
C GLU A 37 24.10 42.55 -9.69
N LEU A 38 23.64 41.32 -9.40
CA LEU A 38 24.42 40.32 -8.68
C LEU A 38 25.67 39.88 -9.47
N GLN A 39 25.56 39.71 -10.78
CA GLN A 39 26.72 39.41 -11.64
C GLN A 39 27.74 40.53 -11.67
N LYS A 40 27.28 41.80 -11.69
CA LYS A 40 28.16 42.96 -11.58
C LYS A 40 28.84 43.04 -10.22
N GLN A 41 28.14 42.73 -9.13
CA GLN A 41 28.73 42.68 -7.79
C GLN A 41 29.79 41.58 -7.66
N VAL A 42 29.54 40.38 -8.21
CA VAL A 42 30.53 39.29 -8.22
C VAL A 42 31.76 39.66 -9.06
N ALA A 43 31.57 40.32 -10.21
CA ALA A 43 32.66 40.78 -11.05
C ALA A 43 33.51 41.87 -10.35
N ASN A 44 32.88 42.82 -9.67
CA ASN A 44 33.57 43.86 -8.91
C ASN A 44 34.34 43.28 -7.72
N LEU A 45 33.72 42.38 -6.95
CA LEU A 45 34.38 41.71 -5.83
C LEU A 45 35.58 40.87 -6.30
N ARG A 46 35.51 40.21 -7.46
CA ARG A 46 36.66 39.50 -8.05
C ARG A 46 37.79 40.45 -8.43
N LYS A 47 37.47 41.67 -8.86
CA LYS A 47 38.44 42.69 -9.25
C LYS A 47 39.14 43.28 -8.02
N GLU A 48 38.38 43.60 -6.98
CA GLU A 48 38.91 44.03 -5.68
C GLU A 48 39.81 42.97 -5.03
N LEU A 49 39.44 41.69 -5.18
CA LEU A 49 40.24 40.56 -4.67
C LEU A 49 41.53 40.36 -5.48
N GLN A 50 41.52 40.66 -6.79
CA GLN A 50 42.74 40.69 -7.60
C GLN A 50 43.65 41.88 -7.28
N GLU A 51 43.08 43.05 -6.98
CA GLU A 51 43.84 44.24 -6.55
C GLU A 51 44.46 44.03 -5.17
N ALA A 52 43.71 43.49 -4.20
CA ALA A 52 44.22 43.13 -2.88
C ALA A 52 45.36 42.08 -2.93
N LYS A 53 45.29 41.13 -3.88
CA LYS A 53 46.38 40.16 -4.16
C LYS A 53 47.62 40.79 -4.79
N ARG A 54 47.49 41.93 -5.49
CA ARG A 54 48.61 42.66 -6.09
C ARG A 54 49.30 43.59 -5.10
N GLU A 55 48.56 44.14 -4.13
CA GLU A 55 49.11 45.07 -3.14
C GLU A 55 49.86 44.37 -1.98
N THR A 56 49.51 43.13 -1.64
CA THR A 56 50.05 42.46 -0.44
C THR A 56 51.17 41.45 -0.69
N GLY A 57 51.47 41.10 -1.94
CA GLY A 57 52.65 40.29 -2.32
C GLY A 57 52.76 38.87 -1.73
N GLU A 58 51.82 38.44 -0.88
CA GLU A 58 51.82 37.11 -0.24
C GLU A 58 50.57 36.27 -0.61
N PRO A 59 50.71 34.94 -0.72
CA PRO A 59 49.68 34.04 -1.25
C PRO A 59 48.58 33.67 -0.23
N ARG A 60 48.34 34.49 0.81
CA ARG A 60 47.47 34.17 1.95
C ARG A 60 46.00 34.59 1.79
N VAL A 61 45.46 34.50 0.59
CA VAL A 61 44.00 34.54 0.39
C VAL A 61 43.55 33.15 -0.04
N GLU A 62 43.31 32.28 0.94
CA GLU A 62 42.58 31.03 0.71
C GLU A 62 41.14 31.38 0.34
N VAL A 63 40.84 31.28 -0.95
CA VAL A 63 39.46 31.34 -1.42
C VAL A 63 38.83 30.02 -1.01
N ILE A 64 38.08 30.04 0.09
CA ILE A 64 37.10 29.00 0.35
C ILE A 64 35.99 29.24 -0.68
N GLU A 65 36.14 28.66 -1.88
CA GLU A 65 35.02 28.50 -2.80
C GLU A 65 34.06 27.50 -2.16
N THR A 66 33.24 27.97 -1.23
CA THR A 66 31.95 27.32 -1.00
C THR A 66 31.24 27.37 -2.34
N LYS A 67 31.26 26.26 -3.07
CA LYS A 67 30.36 26.02 -4.19
C LYS A 67 28.96 26.24 -3.64
N VAL A 68 28.43 27.45 -3.81
CA VAL A 68 27.02 27.74 -3.61
C VAL A 68 26.35 26.96 -4.71
N VAL A 69 25.99 25.71 -4.43
CA VAL A 69 25.06 24.95 -5.24
C VAL A 69 23.79 25.78 -5.20
N VAL A 70 23.57 26.59 -6.24
CA VAL A 70 22.32 27.33 -6.40
C VAL A 70 21.24 26.24 -6.45
N PRO A 71 20.34 26.17 -5.46
CA PRO A 71 19.31 25.16 -5.46
C PRO A 71 18.45 25.34 -6.71
N GLY A 72 18.56 24.40 -7.66
CA GLY A 72 17.86 24.47 -8.94
C GLY A 72 18.62 25.12 -10.12
N ALA A 73 19.95 25.14 -10.14
CA ALA A 73 20.65 25.16 -11.43
C ALA A 73 20.48 23.79 -12.10
N SER A 74 20.00 23.75 -13.34
CA SER A 74 19.95 22.50 -14.11
C SER A 74 21.38 22.01 -14.31
N THR A 75 21.63 20.76 -13.96
CA THR A 75 22.90 20.10 -14.24
C THR A 75 22.67 19.18 -15.42
N ASP A 76 23.38 19.35 -16.53
CA ASP A 76 23.27 18.44 -17.69
C ASP A 76 23.79 17.00 -17.37
N SER A 77 24.18 16.72 -16.12
CA SER A 77 24.64 15.42 -15.62
C SER A 77 23.57 14.73 -14.76
N PRO A 78 23.06 13.55 -15.18
CA PRO A 78 22.21 12.71 -14.36
C PRO A 78 22.82 12.33 -13.01
N GLU A 79 24.15 12.13 -12.96
CA GLU A 79 24.88 11.77 -11.75
C GLU A 79 24.82 12.89 -10.71
N GLU A 80 25.01 14.14 -11.11
CA GLU A 80 24.91 15.31 -10.22
C GLU A 80 23.50 15.44 -9.64
N VAL A 81 22.45 15.20 -10.43
CA VAL A 81 21.06 15.20 -9.97
C VAL A 81 20.83 14.10 -8.92
N ILE A 82 21.28 12.87 -9.19
CA ILE A 82 21.14 11.75 -8.24
C ILE A 82 21.91 12.04 -6.94
N GLN A 83 23.11 12.64 -7.02
CA GLN A 83 23.88 13.02 -5.83
C GLN A 83 23.18 14.11 -5.02
N TYR A 84 22.56 15.10 -5.67
CA TYR A 84 21.72 16.07 -4.98
C TYR A 84 20.55 15.40 -4.26
N LEU A 85 19.80 14.52 -4.94
CA LEU A 85 18.67 13.81 -4.34
C LEU A 85 19.11 12.91 -3.17
N ARG A 86 20.33 12.38 -3.22
CA ARG A 86 20.92 11.60 -2.14
C ARG A 86 21.34 12.46 -0.95
N SER A 87 21.67 13.74 -1.15
CA SER A 87 22.11 14.65 -0.08
C SER A 87 20.98 15.43 0.58
N VAL A 88 19.86 15.70 -0.13
CA VAL A 88 18.75 16.54 0.35
C VAL A 88 18.14 16.07 1.69
N ASP A 89 18.29 16.83 2.76
CA ASP A 89 17.76 16.44 4.07
C ASP A 89 16.32 16.93 4.24
N LEU A 90 15.36 16.01 4.16
CA LEU A 90 13.93 16.28 4.37
C LEU A 90 13.48 15.85 5.77
N LYS A 91 14.34 15.98 6.78
CA LYS A 91 13.99 15.67 8.18
C LYS A 91 12.62 16.22 8.56
N ARG A 92 11.91 15.47 9.40
CA ARG A 92 10.69 15.94 10.08
C ARG A 92 11.05 17.16 10.91
N VAL A 93 10.84 18.35 10.37
CA VAL A 93 10.63 19.55 11.18
C VAL A 93 9.32 19.31 11.93
N ASP A 94 9.33 19.46 13.25
CA ASP A 94 8.23 19.16 14.16
C ASP A 94 6.84 19.41 13.53
N GLN A 95 5.90 18.48 13.70
CA GLN A 95 4.55 18.54 13.11
C GLN A 95 3.78 19.84 13.40
N ARG A 96 4.22 20.63 14.39
CA ARG A 96 3.66 21.95 14.71
C ARG A 96 4.15 23.07 13.79
N ASN A 97 5.36 22.94 13.21
CA ASN A 97 6.03 23.95 12.37
C ASN A 97 6.47 23.41 11.00
N GLY A 98 6.20 22.14 10.68
CA GLY A 98 6.79 21.40 9.54
C GLY A 98 6.36 21.83 8.13
N ASN A 99 5.68 22.97 7.99
CA ASN A 99 5.24 23.52 6.71
C ASN A 99 5.85 24.91 6.47
N THR A 100 7.15 25.06 6.71
CA THR A 100 7.88 26.29 6.41
C THR A 100 8.04 26.46 4.89
N ASP A 101 8.20 27.70 4.44
CA ASP A 101 8.48 27.98 3.02
C ASP A 101 9.77 27.30 2.55
N GLU A 102 10.78 27.21 3.40
CA GLU A 102 12.03 26.48 3.14
C GLU A 102 11.78 25.00 2.86
N HIS A 103 10.94 24.33 3.66
CA HIS A 103 10.59 22.93 3.44
C HIS A 103 9.79 22.75 2.13
N ARG A 104 8.83 23.63 1.85
CA ARG A 104 8.08 23.63 0.58
C ARG A 104 9.01 23.80 -0.63
N ILE A 105 10.01 24.68 -0.52
CA ILE A 105 11.02 24.89 -1.55
C ILE A 105 11.84 23.62 -1.76
N GLN A 106 12.30 22.95 -0.70
CA GLN A 106 13.03 21.69 -0.80
C GLN A 106 12.19 20.58 -1.46
N VAL A 107 10.91 20.45 -1.09
CA VAL A 107 9.99 19.48 -1.71
C VAL A 107 9.84 19.75 -3.20
N ARG A 108 9.61 21.00 -3.61
CA ARG A 108 9.54 21.38 -5.03
C ARG A 108 10.84 21.12 -5.77
N GLN A 109 11.99 21.33 -5.13
CA GLN A 109 13.28 21.02 -5.72
C GLN A 109 13.43 19.53 -5.97
N VAL A 110 13.08 18.67 -5.00
CA VAL A 110 13.11 17.21 -5.20
C VAL A 110 12.22 16.79 -6.37
N ILE A 111 10.99 17.31 -6.47
CA ILE A 111 10.08 17.04 -7.60
C ILE A 111 10.74 17.45 -8.92
N ARG A 112 11.24 18.69 -8.99
CA ARG A 112 11.91 19.23 -10.18
C ARG A 112 13.09 18.35 -10.61
N GLN A 113 13.89 17.85 -9.67
CA GLN A 113 15.04 17.01 -10.00
C GLN A 113 14.64 15.67 -10.65
N PHE A 114 13.54 15.05 -10.21
CA PHE A 114 13.00 13.86 -10.89
C PHE A 114 12.44 14.17 -12.28
N GLU A 115 11.80 15.33 -12.44
CA GLU A 115 11.34 15.82 -13.75
C GLU A 115 12.53 16.08 -14.69
N GLU A 116 13.63 16.63 -14.16
CA GLU A 116 14.86 16.89 -14.91
C GLU A 116 15.48 15.59 -15.44
N LEU A 117 15.63 14.56 -14.58
CA LEU A 117 16.06 13.23 -15.02
C LEU A 117 15.15 12.64 -16.10
N THR A 118 13.84 12.84 -15.97
CA THR A 118 12.86 12.39 -16.98
C THR A 118 13.03 13.14 -18.30
N ALA A 119 13.32 14.45 -18.24
CA ALA A 119 13.57 15.29 -19.41
C ALA A 119 14.88 14.92 -20.13
N MET A 120 15.90 14.46 -19.41
CA MET A 120 17.15 13.94 -19.99
C MET A 120 16.95 12.64 -20.79
N GLY A 121 15.82 11.94 -20.60
CA GLY A 121 15.46 10.73 -21.36
C GLY A 121 16.48 9.60 -21.20
N GLY A 122 16.85 8.96 -22.31
CA GLY A 122 17.80 7.84 -22.31
C GLY A 122 19.16 8.13 -21.68
N LYS A 123 19.60 9.40 -21.63
CA LYS A 123 20.87 9.79 -20.99
C LYS A 123 20.87 9.51 -19.48
N ALA A 124 19.73 9.55 -18.82
CA ALA A 124 19.63 9.32 -17.38
C ALA A 124 19.66 7.82 -17.02
N LEU A 125 19.25 6.93 -17.93
CA LEU A 125 19.08 5.50 -17.64
C LEU A 125 20.38 4.81 -17.14
N PRO A 126 21.58 5.07 -17.70
CA PRO A 126 22.82 4.48 -17.20
C PRO A 126 23.12 4.85 -15.73
N ALA A 127 23.01 6.14 -15.37
CA ALA A 127 23.25 6.62 -14.02
C ALA A 127 22.23 6.06 -13.02
N ILE A 128 20.96 5.99 -13.42
CA ILE A 128 19.89 5.40 -12.61
C ILE A 128 20.16 3.89 -12.39
N LYS A 129 20.53 3.17 -13.46
CA LYS A 129 20.87 1.75 -13.38
C LYS A 129 22.03 1.53 -12.41
N GLN A 130 23.09 2.34 -12.50
CA GLN A 130 24.23 2.25 -11.59
C GLN A 130 23.81 2.48 -10.14
N PHE A 131 23.01 3.51 -9.86
CA PHE A 131 22.49 3.76 -8.51
C PHE A 131 21.77 2.54 -7.93
N PHE A 132 20.94 1.86 -8.72
CA PHE A 132 20.22 0.68 -8.22
C PHE A 132 21.14 -0.46 -7.78
N THR A 133 22.32 -0.61 -8.40
CA THR A 133 23.32 -1.64 -8.02
C THR A 133 23.98 -1.40 -6.67
N GLU A 134 23.92 -0.17 -6.13
CA GLU A 134 24.48 0.14 -4.81
C GLU A 134 23.62 -0.44 -3.67
N GLY A 135 22.37 -0.83 -3.94
CA GLY A 135 21.45 -1.35 -2.92
C GLY A 135 21.03 -0.31 -1.87
N LEU A 136 21.31 0.97 -2.11
CA LEU A 136 21.02 2.07 -1.18
C LEU A 136 19.64 2.68 -1.45
N ASP A 137 18.97 3.11 -0.39
CA ASP A 137 17.77 3.93 -0.48
C ASP A 137 17.80 5.08 0.53
N LYS A 138 17.01 6.11 0.24
CA LYS A 138 16.77 7.24 1.11
C LYS A 138 15.27 7.50 1.18
N GLU A 139 14.66 7.25 2.33
CA GLU A 139 13.27 7.66 2.57
C GLU A 139 13.16 9.18 2.48
N PHE A 140 12.18 9.63 1.71
CA PHE A 140 11.74 11.02 1.74
C PHE A 140 10.53 11.12 2.66
N ARG A 141 10.50 12.17 3.47
CA ARG A 141 9.35 12.47 4.34
C ARG A 141 8.88 13.86 4.00
N GLU A 142 7.73 13.96 3.37
CA GLU A 142 7.02 15.21 3.23
C GLU A 142 6.15 15.45 4.47
N ASN A 143 6.20 16.66 5.02
CA ASN A 143 5.29 17.09 6.07
C ASN A 143 4.22 18.05 5.54
N THR A 144 4.07 18.13 4.21
CA THR A 144 3.11 19.01 3.55
C THR A 144 1.78 18.28 3.37
N ASN A 145 0.73 18.73 4.06
CA ASN A 145 -0.65 18.22 3.87
C ASN A 145 -1.15 18.39 2.42
N GLU A 146 -0.50 19.23 1.63
CA GLU A 146 -0.79 19.49 0.21
C GLU A 146 -0.34 18.33 -0.71
N ILE A 147 0.58 17.49 -0.25
CA ILE A 147 1.17 16.40 -1.04
C ILE A 147 1.10 15.13 -0.19
N VAL A 148 -0.06 14.47 -0.19
CA VAL A 148 -0.32 13.34 0.71
C VAL A 148 0.40 12.08 0.19
N SER A 149 1.67 11.84 0.55
CA SER A 149 2.36 10.57 0.27
C SER A 149 2.02 9.47 1.31
N GLY A 150 1.35 9.84 2.40
CA GLY A 150 0.96 8.96 3.51
C GLY A 150 0.23 7.66 3.12
N ASN A 151 -0.25 7.55 1.89
CA ASN A 151 -0.87 6.34 1.34
C ASN A 151 0.15 5.18 1.15
N TRP A 152 1.40 5.46 0.77
CA TRP A 152 2.45 4.44 0.62
C TRP A 152 2.83 3.81 1.96
N SER A 153 2.70 4.57 3.05
CA SER A 153 2.96 4.05 4.40
C SER A 153 1.99 2.94 4.83
N ARG A 154 0.84 2.85 4.13
CA ARG A 154 -0.19 1.81 4.29
C ARG A 154 -0.07 0.70 3.22
N GLY A 155 1.03 0.70 2.46
CA GLY A 155 1.28 -0.23 1.36
C GLY A 155 0.51 0.09 0.08
N GLN A 156 -0.12 1.27 -0.05
CA GLN A 156 -0.82 1.61 -1.31
C GLN A 156 0.21 2.07 -2.35
N VAL A 157 0.28 1.34 -3.46
CA VAL A 157 1.21 1.61 -4.57
C VAL A 157 0.53 2.49 -5.61
N TYR A 158 1.15 3.61 -5.96
CA TYR A 158 0.70 4.51 -7.02
C TYR A 158 1.73 4.52 -8.13
N LEU A 159 1.30 4.42 -9.39
CA LEU A 159 2.24 4.52 -10.51
C LEU A 159 2.83 5.91 -10.65
N ASP A 160 2.10 6.95 -10.26
CA ASP A 160 2.51 8.33 -10.45
C ASP A 160 2.27 9.18 -9.19
N PRO A 161 3.06 8.97 -8.13
CA PRO A 161 2.97 9.81 -6.95
C PRO A 161 3.53 11.20 -7.27
N ILE A 162 2.80 12.25 -6.87
CA ILE A 162 3.29 13.65 -6.97
C ILE A 162 4.65 13.79 -6.26
N PHE A 163 4.83 13.07 -5.16
CA PHE A 163 6.07 13.02 -4.41
C PHE A 163 6.40 11.58 -4.02
N PRO A 164 7.58 11.07 -4.42
CA PRO A 164 7.93 9.69 -4.16
C PRO A 164 8.29 9.47 -2.67
N PRO A 165 7.98 8.30 -2.09
CA PRO A 165 8.29 8.01 -0.69
C PRO A 165 9.78 7.75 -0.43
N SER A 166 10.57 7.53 -1.48
CA SER A 166 12.03 7.39 -1.39
C SER A 166 12.73 7.69 -2.70
N LEU A 167 14.05 7.86 -2.64
CA LEU A 167 14.90 8.04 -3.83
C LEU A 167 14.72 6.88 -4.81
N ARG A 168 14.80 5.62 -4.34
CA ARG A 168 14.63 4.46 -5.22
C ARG A 168 13.27 4.44 -5.90
N MET A 169 12.19 4.71 -5.16
CA MET A 169 10.84 4.73 -5.73
C MET A 169 10.65 5.85 -6.74
N GLY A 170 11.25 7.03 -6.49
CA GLY A 170 11.26 8.13 -7.44
C GLY A 170 11.99 7.78 -8.73
N LEU A 171 13.17 7.15 -8.62
CA LEU A 171 13.94 6.73 -9.79
C LEU A 171 13.24 5.61 -10.58
N LEU A 172 12.53 4.69 -9.92
CA LEU A 172 11.70 3.69 -10.61
C LEU A 172 10.58 4.38 -11.43
N ASN A 173 9.95 5.43 -10.88
CA ASN A 173 8.97 6.22 -11.62
C ASN A 173 9.60 7.02 -12.77
N THR A 174 10.77 7.60 -12.56
CA THR A 174 11.53 8.27 -13.63
C THR A 174 11.84 7.31 -14.78
N VAL A 175 12.30 6.08 -14.50
CA VAL A 175 12.56 5.07 -15.54
C VAL A 175 11.29 4.74 -16.31
N ARG A 176 10.16 4.55 -15.62
CA ARG A 176 8.85 4.32 -16.24
C ARG A 176 8.48 5.49 -17.17
N HIS A 177 8.59 6.73 -16.70
CA HIS A 177 8.25 7.92 -17.50
C HIS A 177 9.16 8.07 -18.72
N ILE A 178 10.47 7.81 -18.59
CA ILE A 178 11.40 7.78 -19.73
C ILE A 178 10.96 6.75 -20.78
N GLY A 179 10.55 5.55 -20.33
CA GLY A 179 10.07 4.49 -21.24
C GLY A 179 8.75 4.85 -21.96
N LYS A 180 7.86 5.60 -21.30
CA LYS A 180 6.59 6.06 -21.91
C LYS A 180 6.78 7.21 -22.89
N ARG A 181 7.76 8.07 -22.65
CA ARG A 181 7.93 9.29 -23.44
C ARG A 181 8.42 8.95 -24.84
N GLU A 182 7.52 9.12 -25.81
CA GLU A 182 7.77 8.96 -27.25
C GLU A 182 8.22 7.54 -27.67
N GLY A 183 8.20 6.56 -26.76
CA GLY A 183 8.52 5.14 -27.01
C GLY A 183 9.99 4.84 -27.35
N ALA A 184 10.83 5.87 -27.55
CA ALA A 184 12.21 5.73 -28.02
C ALA A 184 13.12 4.94 -27.07
N TYR A 185 12.79 4.93 -25.77
CA TYR A 185 13.59 4.27 -24.72
C TYR A 185 12.82 3.16 -24.00
N LEU A 186 11.72 2.67 -24.60
CA LEU A 186 10.87 1.64 -24.00
C LEU A 186 11.67 0.39 -23.62
N GLY A 187 12.48 -0.12 -24.55
CA GLY A 187 13.26 -1.34 -24.34
C GLY A 187 14.34 -1.20 -23.26
N GLU A 188 15.04 -0.05 -23.22
CA GLU A 188 16.02 0.26 -22.20
C GLU A 188 15.39 0.42 -20.82
N ALA A 189 14.25 1.12 -20.74
CA ALA A 189 13.51 1.31 -19.50
C ALA A 189 12.99 -0.03 -18.95
N GLU A 190 12.39 -0.87 -19.80
CA GLU A 190 11.99 -2.23 -19.43
C GLU A 190 13.17 -3.03 -18.87
N LYS A 191 14.34 -3.00 -19.54
CA LYS A 191 15.55 -3.69 -19.06
C LYS A 191 16.00 -3.18 -17.70
N VAL A 192 15.96 -1.88 -17.45
CA VAL A 192 16.32 -1.33 -16.13
C VAL A 192 15.37 -1.84 -15.04
N LEU A 193 14.06 -1.80 -15.28
CA LEU A 193 13.06 -2.31 -14.35
C LEU A 193 13.22 -3.81 -14.07
N LEU A 194 13.46 -4.62 -15.11
CA LEU A 194 13.72 -6.06 -14.98
C LEU A 194 14.99 -6.34 -14.16
N ASN A 195 16.07 -5.59 -14.35
CA ASN A 195 17.29 -5.76 -13.55
C ASN A 195 17.05 -5.47 -12.05
N VAL A 196 16.21 -4.48 -11.73
CA VAL A 196 15.83 -4.21 -10.33
C VAL A 196 14.93 -5.33 -9.80
N LEU A 197 14.00 -5.83 -10.60
CA LEU A 197 13.11 -6.92 -10.24
C LEU A 197 13.87 -8.20 -9.86
N ASP A 198 14.97 -8.50 -10.58
CA ASP A 198 15.82 -9.66 -10.33
C ASP A 198 16.66 -9.56 -9.04
N THR A 199 16.82 -8.35 -8.49
CA THR A 199 17.74 -8.09 -7.36
C THR A 199 17.06 -7.54 -6.12
N THR A 200 15.83 -7.02 -6.24
CA THR A 200 15.14 -6.37 -5.13
C THR A 200 14.63 -7.36 -4.09
N GLY A 201 14.93 -7.09 -2.82
CA GLY A 201 14.34 -7.79 -1.67
C GLY A 201 13.01 -7.19 -1.21
N ARG A 202 12.52 -6.12 -1.87
CA ARG A 202 11.42 -5.30 -1.37
C ARG A 202 10.10 -5.63 -2.05
N PHE A 203 9.12 -6.01 -1.23
CA PHE A 203 7.76 -6.33 -1.66
C PHE A 203 7.09 -5.17 -2.42
N VAL A 204 7.32 -3.93 -1.97
CA VAL A 204 6.75 -2.73 -2.58
C VAL A 204 7.36 -2.44 -3.96
N GLU A 205 8.67 -2.69 -4.14
CA GLU A 205 9.34 -2.50 -5.43
C GLU A 205 8.82 -3.51 -6.44
N VAL A 206 8.70 -4.80 -6.07
CA VAL A 206 8.10 -5.82 -6.97
C VAL A 206 6.69 -5.43 -7.39
N ALA A 207 5.85 -5.01 -6.45
CA ALA A 207 4.47 -4.61 -6.75
C ALA A 207 4.40 -3.36 -7.65
N TYR A 208 5.29 -2.40 -7.46
CA TYR A 208 5.40 -1.22 -8.32
C TYR A 208 5.90 -1.57 -9.72
N ILE A 209 7.00 -2.32 -9.81
CA ILE A 209 7.63 -2.72 -11.06
C ILE A 209 6.67 -3.55 -11.91
N ALA A 210 5.87 -4.45 -11.30
CA ALA A 210 4.83 -5.19 -12.02
C ALA A 210 3.84 -4.24 -12.73
N GLN A 211 3.33 -3.23 -12.00
CA GLN A 211 2.42 -2.23 -12.57
C GLN A 211 3.13 -1.37 -13.63
N ALA A 212 4.38 -1.00 -13.41
CA ALA A 212 5.15 -0.16 -14.32
C ALA A 212 5.45 -0.89 -15.64
N LEU A 213 5.82 -2.17 -15.57
CA LEU A 213 6.04 -3.01 -16.74
C LEU A 213 4.73 -3.25 -17.50
N ASP A 214 3.60 -3.49 -16.84
CA ASP A 214 2.30 -3.64 -17.51
C ASP A 214 1.80 -2.33 -18.13
N ASP A 215 2.15 -1.17 -17.56
CA ASP A 215 1.84 0.14 -18.12
C ASP A 215 2.73 0.50 -19.33
N LEU A 216 3.96 -0.02 -19.38
CA LEU A 216 4.87 0.13 -20.51
C LEU A 216 4.56 -0.85 -21.65
N ALA A 217 4.35 -2.12 -21.31
CA ALA A 217 4.08 -3.20 -22.24
C ALA A 217 3.23 -4.28 -21.55
N LYS A 218 1.91 -4.10 -21.65
CA LYS A 218 0.90 -4.94 -21.00
C LYS A 218 1.15 -6.43 -21.22
N ASP A 219 1.16 -7.19 -20.12
CA ASP A 219 1.27 -8.65 -20.05
C ASP A 219 2.61 -9.24 -20.57
N LYS A 220 3.49 -8.43 -21.18
CA LYS A 220 4.76 -8.89 -21.79
C LYS A 220 5.72 -9.51 -20.77
N HIS A 221 5.79 -8.92 -19.58
CA HIS A 221 6.76 -9.28 -18.53
C HIS A 221 6.12 -10.01 -17.35
N LYS A 222 4.92 -10.56 -17.56
CA LYS A 222 4.12 -11.18 -16.51
C LYS A 222 4.84 -12.29 -15.77
N ASP A 223 5.51 -13.19 -16.49
CA ASP A 223 6.21 -14.30 -15.87
C ASP A 223 7.37 -13.85 -14.97
N ALA A 224 8.06 -12.77 -15.35
CA ALA A 224 9.17 -12.22 -14.58
C ALA A 224 8.70 -11.67 -13.22
N TYR A 225 7.67 -10.82 -13.20
CA TYR A 225 7.20 -10.25 -11.93
C TYR A 225 6.46 -11.26 -11.06
N LEU A 226 5.79 -12.26 -11.66
CA LEU A 226 5.18 -13.34 -10.88
C LEU A 226 6.24 -14.24 -10.26
N LYS A 227 7.34 -14.51 -10.97
CA LYS A 227 8.50 -15.24 -10.42
C LYS A 227 9.08 -14.52 -9.22
N ALA A 228 9.43 -13.23 -9.37
CA ALA A 228 9.98 -12.43 -8.27
C ALA A 228 9.02 -12.39 -7.06
N ALA A 229 7.71 -12.27 -7.30
CA ALA A 229 6.71 -12.29 -6.24
C ALA A 229 6.70 -13.62 -5.46
N ARG A 230 6.75 -14.76 -6.17
CA ARG A 230 6.80 -16.10 -5.55
C ARG A 230 8.10 -16.33 -4.77
N GLU A 231 9.22 -15.87 -5.29
CA GLU A 231 10.53 -15.97 -4.62
C GLU A 231 10.53 -15.22 -3.29
N LEU A 232 10.09 -13.95 -3.27
CA LEU A 232 9.99 -13.17 -2.03
C LEU A 232 8.98 -13.77 -1.04
N LEU A 233 7.83 -14.26 -1.52
CA LEU A 233 6.83 -14.91 -0.67
C LEU A 233 7.29 -16.27 -0.11
N SER A 234 8.29 -16.91 -0.74
CA SER A 234 8.90 -18.13 -0.24
C SER A 234 9.95 -17.89 0.85
N GLY A 235 10.40 -16.64 1.00
CA GLY A 235 11.32 -16.23 2.06
C GLY A 235 10.71 -16.28 3.46
N PRO A 236 11.53 -16.09 4.52
CA PRO A 236 11.07 -16.08 5.90
C PRO A 236 10.07 -14.95 6.13
N ILE A 237 9.03 -15.24 6.91
CA ILE A 237 8.02 -14.24 7.31
C ILE A 237 8.56 -13.45 8.48
N VAL A 238 8.68 -12.14 8.31
CA VAL A 238 9.21 -11.23 9.34
C VAL A 238 8.12 -10.23 9.70
N ASP A 239 7.72 -10.22 10.97
CA ASP A 239 6.80 -9.23 11.48
C ASP A 239 7.52 -7.89 11.69
N PRO A 240 6.93 -6.77 11.23
CA PRO A 240 7.60 -5.48 11.32
C PRO A 240 7.70 -5.02 12.76
N THR A 241 8.89 -4.57 13.15
CA THR A 241 9.14 -3.87 14.42
C THR A 241 8.88 -2.37 14.27
N ASN A 242 8.86 -1.63 15.37
CA ASN A 242 8.78 -0.17 15.35
C ASN A 242 9.97 0.47 14.61
N GLU A 243 11.09 -0.23 14.52
CA GLU A 243 12.32 0.22 13.86
C GLU A 243 12.35 -0.15 12.37
N THR A 244 11.46 -1.06 11.92
CA THR A 244 11.43 -1.48 10.52
C THR A 244 10.99 -0.31 9.62
N PRO A 245 11.85 0.14 8.69
CA PRO A 245 11.51 1.19 7.73
C PRO A 245 10.26 0.81 6.97
N VAL A 246 9.41 1.79 6.66
CA VAL A 246 8.04 1.50 6.23
C VAL A 246 8.01 0.80 4.86
N LEU A 247 8.94 1.16 3.99
CA LEU A 247 9.10 0.58 2.66
C LEU A 247 9.75 -0.81 2.68
N ASP A 248 10.47 -1.15 3.76
CA ASP A 248 11.13 -2.45 3.95
C ASP A 248 10.20 -3.48 4.60
N ARG A 249 9.02 -3.06 5.09
CA ARG A 249 8.03 -3.98 5.65
C ARG A 249 7.59 -5.00 4.61
N GLN A 250 7.49 -6.25 5.01
CA GLN A 250 6.93 -7.34 4.20
C GLN A 250 5.42 -7.15 4.06
N ASN A 251 5.00 -6.21 3.20
CA ASN A 251 3.61 -5.97 2.81
C ASN A 251 3.09 -7.12 1.94
N ARG A 252 3.07 -8.34 2.47
CA ARG A 252 2.79 -9.62 1.78
C ARG A 252 1.50 -9.61 0.98
N TRP A 253 0.50 -8.87 1.46
CA TRP A 253 -0.77 -8.68 0.77
C TRP A 253 -0.60 -8.12 -0.65
N LEU A 254 0.40 -7.28 -0.92
CA LEU A 254 0.68 -6.75 -2.26
C LEU A 254 1.02 -7.86 -3.25
N LEU A 255 1.89 -8.77 -2.85
CA LEU A 255 2.34 -9.85 -3.72
C LEU A 255 1.27 -10.94 -3.84
N PHE A 256 0.58 -11.28 -2.75
CA PHE A 256 -0.58 -12.20 -2.85
C PHE A 256 -1.69 -11.63 -3.72
N GLU A 257 -1.96 -10.33 -3.66
CA GLU A 257 -2.91 -9.66 -4.54
C GLU A 257 -2.44 -9.68 -6.00
N LEU A 258 -1.14 -9.46 -6.25
CA LEU A 258 -0.54 -9.56 -7.58
C LEU A 258 -0.72 -10.98 -8.17
N LEU A 259 -0.41 -12.02 -7.39
CA LEU A 259 -0.65 -13.41 -7.78
C LEU A 259 -2.14 -13.69 -8.02
N ARG A 260 -3.02 -13.18 -7.16
CA ARG A 260 -4.48 -13.37 -7.24
C ARG A 260 -5.08 -12.75 -8.49
N ARG A 261 -4.72 -11.49 -8.81
CA ARG A 261 -5.18 -10.79 -10.02
C ARG A 261 -4.76 -11.52 -11.29
N ASN A 262 -3.57 -12.11 -11.26
CA ASN A 262 -3.01 -12.86 -12.37
C ASN A 262 -3.42 -14.32 -12.44
N LYS A 263 -4.27 -14.79 -11.51
CA LYS A 263 -4.74 -16.19 -11.42
C LYS A 263 -3.59 -17.20 -11.35
N ASP A 264 -2.51 -16.84 -10.66
CA ASP A 264 -1.35 -17.71 -10.48
C ASP A 264 -1.74 -18.95 -9.66
N LEU A 265 -1.68 -20.13 -10.29
CA LEU A 265 -1.91 -21.43 -9.65
C LEU A 265 -0.62 -22.08 -9.13
N VAL A 266 0.55 -21.59 -9.57
CA VAL A 266 1.86 -22.18 -9.27
C VAL A 266 2.18 -22.08 -7.78
N PHE A 267 1.77 -20.99 -7.13
CA PHE A 267 2.07 -20.75 -5.72
C PHE A 267 1.07 -21.37 -4.73
N VAL A 268 0.05 -22.08 -5.21
CA VAL A 268 -1.05 -22.58 -4.35
C VAL A 268 -0.54 -23.48 -3.23
N ASP A 269 0.32 -24.45 -3.52
CA ASP A 269 0.77 -25.41 -2.50
C ASP A 269 1.63 -24.74 -1.44
N LYS A 270 2.55 -23.86 -1.86
CA LYS A 270 3.35 -23.06 -0.92
C LYS A 270 2.49 -22.11 -0.10
N ALA A 271 1.45 -21.52 -0.68
CA ALA A 271 0.53 -20.65 0.03
C ALA A 271 -0.28 -21.42 1.09
N LYS A 272 -0.66 -22.69 0.86
CA LYS A 272 -1.36 -23.51 1.87
C LYS A 272 -0.52 -23.65 3.15
N GLU A 273 0.79 -23.86 3.01
CA GLU A 273 1.72 -23.95 4.14
C GLU A 273 1.78 -22.65 4.97
N GLN A 274 1.46 -21.51 4.36
CA GLN A 274 1.52 -20.19 4.99
C GLN A 274 0.16 -19.70 5.49
N LEU A 275 -0.92 -20.47 5.31
CA LEU A 275 -2.29 -20.03 5.63
C LEU A 275 -2.49 -19.80 7.13
N VAL A 276 -1.85 -20.62 7.96
CA VAL A 276 -1.89 -20.49 9.42
C VAL A 276 -0.55 -20.01 9.90
N ARG A 277 -0.56 -18.99 10.75
CA ARG A 277 0.64 -18.40 11.34
C ARG A 277 0.52 -18.38 12.85
N GLU A 278 1.63 -18.65 13.50
CA GLU A 278 1.82 -18.38 14.91
C GLU A 278 2.34 -16.95 15.06
N ILE A 279 1.70 -16.15 15.92
CA ILE A 279 2.15 -14.79 16.22
C ILE A 279 2.19 -14.56 17.73
N THR A 280 3.19 -13.80 18.19
CA THR A 280 3.21 -13.29 19.55
C THR A 280 2.27 -12.09 19.67
N ARG A 281 1.34 -12.15 20.60
CA ARG A 281 0.41 -11.06 20.90
C ARG A 281 0.42 -10.75 22.39
N LYS A 282 0.23 -9.48 22.76
CA LYS A 282 -0.04 -9.13 24.16
C LYS A 282 -1.52 -9.32 24.50
N ASN A 283 -1.79 -10.05 25.57
CA ASN A 283 -3.12 -10.24 26.12
C ASN A 283 -3.59 -8.95 26.85
N ARG A 284 -4.81 -8.96 27.41
CA ARG A 284 -5.38 -7.80 28.12
C ARG A 284 -4.59 -7.39 29.37
N GLU A 285 -3.82 -8.30 29.94
CA GLU A 285 -2.99 -8.09 31.13
C GLU A 285 -1.56 -7.63 30.76
N GLY A 286 -1.25 -7.54 29.46
CA GLY A 286 0.05 -7.12 28.95
C GLY A 286 1.06 -8.28 28.77
N ASN A 287 0.67 -9.51 29.08
CA ASN A 287 1.52 -10.71 28.91
C ASN A 287 1.58 -11.14 27.45
N GLU A 288 2.72 -11.63 27.01
CA GLU A 288 2.89 -12.18 25.66
C GLU A 288 2.35 -13.61 25.59
N GLU A 289 1.49 -13.86 24.60
CA GLU A 289 0.92 -15.17 24.28
C GLU A 289 1.19 -15.50 22.81
N GLN A 290 1.49 -16.77 22.54
CA GLN A 290 1.51 -17.28 21.16
C GLN A 290 0.09 -17.63 20.74
N VAL A 291 -0.34 -17.06 19.60
CA VAL A 291 -1.68 -17.26 19.07
C VAL A 291 -1.61 -17.66 17.61
N MET A 292 -2.32 -18.73 17.28
CA MET A 292 -2.55 -19.15 15.90
C MET A 292 -3.60 -18.28 15.23
N ILE A 293 -3.26 -17.73 14.07
CA ILE A 293 -4.12 -16.90 13.24
C ILE A 293 -4.15 -17.40 11.80
N ILE A 294 -5.22 -17.06 11.08
CA ILE A 294 -5.28 -17.21 9.62
C ILE A 294 -4.68 -15.96 8.97
N ASP A 295 -3.68 -16.14 8.11
CA ASP A 295 -3.12 -15.06 7.30
C ASP A 295 -4.15 -14.64 6.23
N ARG A 296 -4.71 -13.43 6.39
CA ARG A 296 -5.75 -12.91 5.51
C ARG A 296 -5.29 -12.68 4.08
N ALA A 297 -4.01 -12.38 3.86
CA ALA A 297 -3.47 -12.20 2.52
C ALA A 297 -3.43 -13.54 1.77
N VAL A 298 -2.96 -14.58 2.46
CA VAL A 298 -2.95 -15.97 1.95
C VAL A 298 -4.37 -16.45 1.69
N GLN A 299 -5.28 -16.26 2.66
CA GLN A 299 -6.69 -16.61 2.52
C GLN A 299 -7.32 -15.93 1.29
N GLY A 300 -7.09 -14.62 1.11
CA GLY A 300 -7.60 -13.85 -0.03
C GLY A 300 -7.07 -14.37 -1.37
N TYR A 301 -5.79 -14.73 -1.44
CA TYR A 301 -5.19 -15.36 -2.61
C TYR A 301 -5.81 -16.73 -2.92
N LEU A 302 -5.83 -17.66 -1.95
CA LEU A 302 -6.35 -19.01 -2.15
C LEU A 302 -7.82 -19.00 -2.57
N THR A 303 -8.66 -18.23 -1.88
CA THR A 303 -10.08 -18.10 -2.23
C THR A 303 -10.26 -17.45 -3.61
N GLY A 304 -9.44 -16.45 -3.96
CA GLY A 304 -9.56 -15.73 -5.23
C GLY A 304 -9.06 -16.49 -6.47
N VAL A 305 -8.15 -17.45 -6.28
CA VAL A 305 -7.60 -18.28 -7.36
C VAL A 305 -8.32 -19.62 -7.48
N LEU A 306 -8.61 -20.29 -6.37
CA LEU A 306 -9.23 -21.63 -6.38
C LEU A 306 -10.76 -21.60 -6.44
N GLY A 307 -11.39 -20.50 -6.03
CA GLY A 307 -12.85 -20.44 -5.88
C GLY A 307 -13.33 -21.56 -4.96
N ALA A 308 -14.35 -22.31 -5.39
CA ALA A 308 -14.93 -23.40 -4.60
C ALA A 308 -13.92 -24.53 -4.26
N LYS A 309 -12.87 -24.70 -5.06
CA LYS A 309 -11.81 -25.71 -4.80
C LYS A 309 -10.98 -25.38 -3.55
N VAL A 310 -11.16 -24.22 -2.93
CA VAL A 310 -10.55 -23.88 -1.63
C VAL A 310 -11.21 -24.64 -0.48
N MET A 311 -12.45 -25.11 -0.65
CA MET A 311 -13.26 -25.59 0.47
C MET A 311 -12.75 -26.86 1.15
N PRO A 312 -12.13 -27.83 0.47
CA PRO A 312 -11.43 -28.93 1.15
C PRO A 312 -10.33 -28.46 2.10
N ILE A 313 -9.58 -27.41 1.72
CA ILE A 313 -8.53 -26.81 2.57
C ILE A 313 -9.15 -26.14 3.80
N VAL A 314 -10.23 -25.39 3.59
CA VAL A 314 -10.98 -24.71 4.67
C VAL A 314 -11.60 -25.73 5.63
N SER A 315 -12.13 -26.84 5.10
CA SER A 315 -12.76 -27.91 5.88
C SER A 315 -11.76 -28.67 6.71
N ASP A 316 -10.63 -29.07 6.13
CA ASP A 316 -9.53 -29.70 6.86
C ASP A 316 -9.12 -28.82 8.05
N LEU A 317 -8.80 -27.55 7.80
CA LEU A 317 -8.41 -26.61 8.85
C LEU A 317 -9.51 -26.39 9.89
N TYR A 318 -10.78 -26.32 9.50
CA TYR A 318 -11.90 -26.15 10.44
C TYR A 318 -12.01 -27.31 11.44
N ASN A 319 -11.70 -28.53 11.00
CA ASN A 319 -11.84 -29.74 11.81
C ASN A 319 -10.62 -30.02 12.71
N ARG A 320 -9.50 -29.32 12.51
CA ARG A 320 -8.30 -29.54 13.32
C ARG A 320 -8.51 -29.18 14.80
N PRO A 321 -7.98 -29.98 15.75
CA PRO A 321 -8.10 -29.71 17.18
C PRO A 321 -7.50 -28.37 17.62
N GLU A 322 -6.41 -27.94 16.99
CA GLU A 322 -5.71 -26.69 17.29
C GLU A 322 -6.42 -25.43 16.77
N THR A 323 -7.46 -25.59 15.94
CA THR A 323 -8.21 -24.46 15.38
C THR A 323 -9.15 -23.87 16.44
N ASN A 324 -8.72 -22.74 16.99
CA ASN A 324 -9.48 -21.97 17.98
C ASN A 324 -10.77 -21.35 17.42
N ASP A 325 -11.65 -20.88 18.32
CA ASP A 325 -12.96 -20.31 17.96
C ASP A 325 -12.88 -19.09 17.02
N SER A 326 -11.83 -18.27 17.16
CA SER A 326 -11.60 -17.12 16.29
C SER A 326 -11.32 -17.57 14.85
N MET A 327 -10.46 -18.57 14.67
CA MET A 327 -10.20 -19.18 13.38
C MET A 327 -11.45 -19.87 12.83
N ARG A 328 -12.16 -20.68 13.64
CA ARG A 328 -13.44 -21.31 13.23
C ARG A 328 -14.47 -20.28 12.80
N SER A 329 -14.54 -19.12 13.44
CA SER A 329 -15.39 -18.00 13.04
C SER A 329 -15.02 -17.47 11.64
N GLN A 330 -13.73 -17.28 11.37
CA GLN A 330 -13.26 -16.82 10.06
C GLN A 330 -13.53 -17.86 8.96
N LEU A 331 -13.25 -19.15 9.22
CA LEU A 331 -13.51 -20.23 8.26
C LEU A 331 -15.00 -20.39 7.94
N ARG A 332 -15.87 -20.23 8.95
CA ARG A 332 -17.34 -20.18 8.75
C ARG A 332 -17.77 -19.04 7.83
N GLN A 333 -17.14 -17.87 7.93
CA GLN A 333 -17.42 -16.75 7.03
C GLN A 333 -16.99 -17.03 5.58
N ILE A 334 -15.90 -17.78 5.39
CA ILE A 334 -15.49 -18.26 4.05
C ILE A 334 -16.52 -19.26 3.53
N ALA A 335 -16.86 -20.29 4.31
CA ALA A 335 -17.85 -21.31 3.94
C ALA A 335 -19.21 -20.70 3.56
N ALA A 336 -19.64 -19.64 4.27
CA ALA A 336 -20.87 -18.92 3.95
C ALA A 336 -20.91 -18.36 2.51
N GLY A 337 -19.75 -18.03 1.93
CA GLY A 337 -19.65 -17.57 0.54
C GLY A 337 -19.83 -18.69 -0.50
N TYR A 338 -19.69 -19.95 -0.09
CA TYR A 338 -19.72 -21.14 -0.96
C TYR A 338 -20.92 -22.06 -0.70
N MET A 339 -21.92 -21.60 0.07
CA MET A 339 -23.15 -22.36 0.30
C MET A 339 -23.89 -22.62 -1.02
N GLY A 340 -24.30 -23.88 -1.20
CA GLY A 340 -24.90 -24.37 -2.43
C GLY A 340 -23.90 -24.55 -3.59
N VAL A 341 -22.60 -24.34 -3.37
CA VAL A 341 -21.55 -24.55 -4.39
C VAL A 341 -20.58 -25.64 -3.97
N SER A 342 -20.24 -25.74 -2.68
CA SER A 342 -19.38 -26.79 -2.12
C SER A 342 -20.10 -27.55 -1.03
N GLU A 343 -19.94 -28.86 -1.03
CA GLU A 343 -20.52 -29.73 -0.02
C GLU A 343 -19.85 -29.52 1.34
N GLU A 344 -18.53 -29.34 1.36
CA GLU A 344 -17.79 -29.03 2.58
C GLU A 344 -18.23 -27.69 3.19
N ALA A 345 -18.55 -26.70 2.35
CA ALA A 345 -19.13 -25.44 2.81
C ALA A 345 -20.51 -25.65 3.45
N ASN A 346 -21.37 -26.46 2.81
CA ASN A 346 -22.68 -26.81 3.33
C ASN A 346 -22.56 -27.51 4.69
N VAL A 347 -21.62 -28.45 4.85
CA VAL A 347 -21.38 -29.16 6.12
C VAL A 347 -20.97 -28.20 7.24
N ILE A 348 -19.98 -27.33 7.01
CA ILE A 348 -19.51 -26.36 8.02
C ILE A 348 -20.65 -25.42 8.43
N VAL A 349 -21.41 -24.92 7.45
CA VAL A 349 -22.53 -24.02 7.75
C VAL A 349 -23.66 -24.75 8.45
N ASN A 350 -24.04 -25.94 8.00
CA ASN A 350 -25.10 -26.73 8.62
C ASN A 350 -24.79 -27.03 10.08
N SER A 351 -23.55 -27.40 10.42
CA SER A 351 -23.12 -27.59 11.80
C SER A 351 -23.39 -26.34 12.64
N ARG A 352 -22.99 -25.16 12.17
CA ARG A 352 -23.20 -23.91 12.92
C ARG A 352 -24.68 -23.49 12.98
N VAL A 353 -25.45 -23.73 11.92
CA VAL A 353 -26.88 -23.42 11.92
C VAL A 353 -27.62 -24.36 12.87
N THR A 354 -27.23 -25.63 12.96
CA THR A 354 -27.77 -26.60 13.92
C THR A 354 -27.52 -26.13 15.35
N GLU A 355 -26.29 -25.71 15.68
CA GLU A 355 -25.99 -25.10 16.99
C GLU A 355 -26.90 -23.90 17.28
N ALA A 356 -27.15 -23.07 16.27
CA ALA A 356 -28.04 -21.91 16.41
C ALA A 356 -29.50 -22.32 16.68
N PHE A 357 -29.98 -23.40 16.07
CA PHE A 357 -31.30 -23.96 16.37
C PHE A 357 -31.37 -24.51 17.79
N SER A 358 -30.32 -25.21 18.25
CA SER A 358 -30.22 -25.68 19.63
C SER A 358 -30.24 -24.51 20.63
N MET A 359 -29.57 -23.39 20.34
CA MET A 359 -29.63 -22.18 21.17
C MET A 359 -31.05 -21.58 21.25
N ILE A 360 -31.83 -21.68 20.17
CA ILE A 360 -33.21 -21.16 20.16
C ILE A 360 -34.16 -22.06 20.95
N ALA A 361 -33.90 -23.36 20.90
CA ALA A 361 -34.62 -24.38 21.64
C ALA A 361 -34.21 -24.49 23.11
N THR A 362 -33.20 -23.74 23.58
CA THR A 362 -32.76 -23.77 24.98
C THR A 362 -33.92 -23.46 25.94
N GLU A 363 -34.10 -24.36 26.89
CA GLU A 363 -35.03 -24.25 28.02
C GLU A 363 -34.24 -23.90 29.29
N GLY A 364 -34.85 -23.17 30.22
CA GLY A 364 -34.17 -22.71 31.44
C GLY A 364 -34.69 -21.37 31.92
N ASP A 365 -33.82 -20.60 32.58
CA ASP A 365 -34.14 -19.25 33.06
C ASP A 365 -34.59 -18.32 31.91
N ALA A 366 -35.53 -17.42 32.18
CA ALA A 366 -36.11 -16.56 31.16
C ALA A 366 -35.07 -15.64 30.49
N LYS A 367 -34.08 -15.15 31.25
CA LYS A 367 -33.02 -14.29 30.73
C LYS A 367 -32.03 -15.08 29.89
N GLU A 368 -31.64 -16.27 30.36
CA GLU A 368 -30.77 -17.18 29.60
C GLU A 368 -31.43 -17.60 28.28
N GLN A 369 -32.71 -17.99 28.33
CA GLN A 369 -33.49 -18.32 27.15
C GLN A 369 -33.55 -17.15 26.17
N GLN A 370 -33.80 -15.92 26.64
CA GLN A 370 -33.83 -14.74 25.79
C GLN A 370 -32.47 -14.47 25.13
N ASP A 371 -31.37 -14.59 25.87
CA ASP A 371 -30.01 -14.37 25.36
C ASP A 371 -29.60 -15.45 24.35
N MET A 372 -29.86 -16.72 24.62
CA MET A 372 -29.57 -17.83 23.70
C MET A 372 -30.41 -17.73 22.42
N ARG A 373 -31.71 -17.45 22.54
CA ARG A 373 -32.59 -17.19 21.38
C ARG A 373 -32.09 -16.03 20.54
N ARG A 374 -31.65 -14.92 21.15
CA ARG A 374 -31.08 -13.79 20.41
C ARG A 374 -29.85 -14.22 19.60
N ARG A 375 -28.88 -14.89 20.24
CA ARG A 375 -27.63 -15.35 19.59
C ARG A 375 -27.88 -16.36 18.48
N GLY A 376 -28.78 -17.32 18.71
CA GLY A 376 -29.18 -18.32 17.72
C GLY A 376 -29.85 -17.66 16.52
N ARG A 377 -30.79 -16.74 16.75
CA ARG A 377 -31.46 -15.99 15.68
C ARG A 377 -30.50 -15.09 14.90
N GLU A 378 -29.54 -14.44 15.54
CA GLU A 378 -28.51 -13.66 14.84
C GLU A 378 -27.65 -14.54 13.93
N THR A 379 -27.26 -15.71 14.41
CA THR A 379 -26.49 -16.70 13.65
C THR A 379 -27.29 -17.20 12.45
N ALA A 380 -28.54 -17.64 12.65
CA ALA A 380 -29.41 -18.10 11.57
C ALA A 380 -29.67 -16.98 10.53
N ARG A 381 -29.94 -15.74 10.99
CA ARG A 381 -30.13 -14.59 10.10
C ARG A 381 -28.92 -14.35 9.22
N TYR A 382 -27.70 -14.46 9.76
CA TYR A 382 -26.48 -14.29 8.98
C TYR A 382 -26.41 -15.25 7.78
N TYR A 383 -26.64 -16.55 8.00
CA TYR A 383 -26.55 -17.53 6.90
C TYR A 383 -27.74 -17.44 5.93
N LEU A 384 -28.96 -17.19 6.41
CA LEU A 384 -30.11 -16.97 5.55
C LEU A 384 -29.94 -15.73 4.66
N ARG A 385 -29.39 -14.64 5.22
CA ARG A 385 -28.96 -13.46 4.45
C ARG A 385 -27.96 -13.86 3.36
N ARG A 386 -26.90 -14.59 3.73
CA ARG A 386 -25.85 -15.01 2.80
C ARG A 386 -26.36 -15.89 1.66
N LEU A 387 -27.35 -16.74 1.89
CA LEU A 387 -27.99 -17.54 0.83
C LEU A 387 -28.70 -16.66 -0.19
N GLY A 388 -29.40 -15.61 0.26
CA GLY A 388 -30.15 -14.68 -0.61
C GLY A 388 -29.34 -13.49 -1.18
N ASP A 389 -28.07 -13.34 -0.79
CA ASP A 389 -27.17 -12.30 -1.29
C ASP A 389 -26.59 -12.68 -2.66
N GLY A 390 -26.40 -11.66 -3.50
CA GLY A 390 -25.76 -11.79 -4.81
C GLY A 390 -26.55 -11.16 -5.96
N ARG A 391 -25.86 -11.01 -7.09
CA ARG A 391 -26.45 -10.67 -8.40
C ARG A 391 -25.87 -11.65 -9.42
N GLU A 392 -26.65 -11.96 -10.45
CA GLU A 392 -26.19 -12.79 -11.58
C GLU A 392 -25.62 -14.15 -11.13
N ILE A 393 -26.29 -14.76 -10.15
CA ILE A 393 -25.92 -16.09 -9.66
C ILE A 393 -26.41 -17.14 -10.67
N PRO A 394 -25.57 -18.12 -11.08
CA PRO A 394 -26.00 -19.18 -11.99
C PRO A 394 -27.23 -19.94 -11.47
N VAL A 395 -28.14 -20.34 -12.35
CA VAL A 395 -29.41 -21.00 -12.00
C VAL A 395 -29.15 -22.30 -11.23
N GLU A 396 -28.12 -23.05 -11.61
CA GLU A 396 -27.72 -24.29 -10.94
C GLU A 396 -27.29 -24.04 -9.49
N THR A 397 -26.60 -22.91 -9.25
CA THR A 397 -26.22 -22.50 -7.89
C THR A 397 -27.45 -22.09 -7.07
N LEU A 398 -28.42 -21.40 -7.67
CA LEU A 398 -29.68 -21.07 -7.00
C LEU A 398 -30.47 -22.33 -6.64
N MET A 399 -30.55 -23.32 -7.53
CA MET A 399 -31.19 -24.61 -7.24
C MET A 399 -30.50 -25.33 -6.08
N SER A 400 -29.17 -25.39 -6.07
CA SER A 400 -28.41 -26.00 -4.97
C SER A 400 -28.60 -25.26 -3.65
N ARG A 401 -28.68 -23.91 -3.67
CA ARG A 401 -29.01 -23.12 -2.47
C ARG A 401 -30.43 -23.40 -1.97
N GLN A 402 -31.42 -23.57 -2.85
CA GLN A 402 -32.79 -23.93 -2.46
C GLN A 402 -32.85 -25.32 -1.82
N LYS A 403 -32.11 -26.30 -2.37
CA LYS A 403 -31.98 -27.64 -1.76
C LYS A 403 -31.37 -27.56 -0.36
N PHE A 404 -30.27 -26.83 -0.20
CA PHE A 404 -29.63 -26.62 1.09
C PHE A 404 -30.55 -25.89 2.10
N LEU A 405 -31.28 -24.86 1.66
CA LEU A 405 -32.26 -24.18 2.51
C LEU A 405 -33.38 -25.12 2.96
N SER A 406 -33.84 -26.01 2.07
CA SER A 406 -34.86 -27.01 2.38
C SER A 406 -34.37 -28.01 3.43
N SER A 407 -33.11 -28.45 3.36
CA SER A 407 -32.54 -29.33 4.40
C SER A 407 -32.41 -28.64 5.75
N LEU A 408 -32.16 -27.32 5.79
CA LEU A 408 -32.17 -26.56 7.05
C LEU A 408 -33.58 -26.40 7.62
N ARG A 409 -34.58 -26.14 6.77
CA ARG A 409 -35.98 -25.98 7.19
C ARG A 409 -36.51 -27.21 7.93
N ALA A 410 -36.13 -28.40 7.48
CA ALA A 410 -36.55 -29.66 8.11
C ALA A 410 -36.04 -29.84 9.56
N GLN A 411 -35.05 -29.06 9.99
CA GLN A 411 -34.38 -29.22 11.29
C GLN A 411 -34.94 -28.31 12.40
N THR A 412 -35.92 -27.44 12.10
CA THR A 412 -36.44 -26.48 13.09
C THR A 412 -37.97 -26.39 13.05
N GLN A 413 -38.57 -26.13 14.22
CA GLN A 413 -39.99 -25.85 14.39
C GLN A 413 -40.26 -24.40 14.85
N ASP A 414 -39.22 -23.55 14.95
CA ASP A 414 -39.38 -22.14 15.33
C ASP A 414 -40.10 -21.37 14.21
N LYS A 415 -41.29 -20.86 14.51
CA LYS A 415 -42.17 -20.19 13.55
C LYS A 415 -41.52 -18.95 12.91
N GLU A 416 -40.71 -18.20 13.66
CA GLU A 416 -40.06 -17.00 13.14
C GLU A 416 -38.95 -17.38 12.14
N LEU A 417 -38.12 -18.38 12.47
CA LEU A 417 -37.11 -18.91 11.57
C LEU A 417 -37.72 -19.51 10.30
N ILE A 418 -38.82 -20.25 10.43
CA ILE A 418 -39.55 -20.80 9.28
C ILE A 418 -40.00 -19.66 8.34
N THR A 419 -40.53 -18.57 8.90
CA THR A 419 -40.90 -17.37 8.14
C THR A 419 -39.70 -16.75 7.42
N TRP A 420 -38.53 -16.67 8.08
CA TRP A 420 -37.30 -16.16 7.48
C TRP A 420 -36.79 -17.07 6.35
N MET A 421 -36.91 -18.38 6.52
CA MET A 421 -36.57 -19.35 5.49
C MET A 421 -37.52 -19.26 4.29
N ASP A 422 -38.83 -19.09 4.51
CA ASP A 422 -39.81 -18.88 3.43
C ASP A 422 -39.47 -17.65 2.59
N ARG A 423 -39.09 -16.54 3.24
CA ARG A 423 -38.65 -15.33 2.55
C ARG A 423 -37.34 -15.55 1.80
N THR A 424 -36.41 -16.31 2.36
CA THR A 424 -35.15 -16.67 1.70
C THR A 424 -35.42 -17.56 0.48
N GLN A 425 -36.36 -18.49 0.58
CA GLN A 425 -36.78 -19.35 -0.52
C GLN A 425 -37.41 -18.52 -1.64
N GLN A 426 -38.34 -17.62 -1.32
CA GLN A 426 -38.94 -16.72 -2.31
C GLN A 426 -37.88 -15.83 -2.96
N ARG A 427 -36.92 -15.32 -2.18
CA ARG A 427 -35.79 -14.55 -2.71
C ARG A 427 -34.97 -15.35 -3.72
N LEU A 428 -34.66 -16.61 -3.44
CA LEU A 428 -33.91 -17.48 -4.37
C LEU A 428 -34.71 -17.76 -5.65
N VAL A 429 -36.03 -17.90 -5.55
CA VAL A 429 -36.93 -18.04 -6.73
C VAL A 429 -36.94 -16.77 -7.56
N ASP A 430 -37.08 -15.61 -6.94
CA ASP A 430 -37.08 -14.31 -7.64
C ASP A 430 -35.70 -13.99 -8.26
N MET A 431 -34.60 -14.50 -7.71
CA MET A 431 -33.27 -14.38 -8.30
C MET A 431 -33.10 -15.25 -9.55
N ALA A 432 -33.84 -16.36 -9.66
CA ALA A 432 -33.80 -17.26 -10.82
C ALA A 432 -34.66 -16.74 -11.98
N ASP A 433 -35.60 -15.84 -11.71
CA ASP A 433 -36.43 -15.15 -12.70
C ASP A 433 -35.69 -13.92 -13.25
N PRO A 434 -35.34 -13.89 -14.55
CA PRO A 434 -34.56 -12.79 -15.14
C PRO A 434 -35.23 -11.41 -15.01
N GLU A 435 -36.55 -11.32 -15.06
CA GLU A 435 -37.25 -10.03 -15.00
C GLU A 435 -37.34 -9.51 -13.56
N LYS A 436 -37.53 -10.41 -12.60
CA LYS A 436 -37.51 -10.03 -11.18
C LYS A 436 -36.10 -9.71 -10.70
N ALA A 437 -35.10 -10.49 -11.11
CA ALA A 437 -33.71 -10.35 -10.69
C ALA A 437 -33.15 -8.95 -10.98
N LYS A 438 -33.54 -8.32 -12.09
CA LYS A 438 -33.16 -6.93 -12.44
C LYS A 438 -33.52 -5.91 -11.36
N ASN A 439 -34.64 -6.13 -10.68
CA ASN A 439 -35.19 -5.20 -9.68
C ASN A 439 -34.76 -5.53 -8.24
N LEU A 440 -33.96 -6.57 -8.05
CA LEU A 440 -33.51 -7.00 -6.74
C LEU A 440 -32.31 -6.18 -6.24
N ARG A 441 -32.41 -5.75 -4.97
CA ARG A 441 -31.25 -5.24 -4.23
C ARG A 441 -30.19 -6.33 -4.13
N ARG A 442 -28.91 -5.96 -4.14
CA ARG A 442 -27.80 -6.91 -3.96
C ARG A 442 -27.82 -7.57 -2.58
N GLU A 443 -28.17 -6.79 -1.56
CA GLU A 443 -28.29 -7.24 -0.18
C GLU A 443 -29.70 -7.72 0.13
N PHE A 444 -29.77 -8.82 0.90
CA PHE A 444 -31.01 -9.40 1.37
C PHE A 444 -31.06 -9.39 2.90
N ASP A 445 -32.24 -9.15 3.47
CA ASP A 445 -32.49 -9.34 4.90
C ASP A 445 -33.74 -10.21 5.07
N PRO A 446 -33.61 -11.44 5.61
CA PRO A 446 -34.74 -12.34 5.78
C PRO A 446 -35.80 -11.82 6.77
N ARG A 447 -35.45 -10.81 7.59
CA ARG A 447 -36.40 -10.15 8.50
C ARG A 447 -37.33 -9.17 7.81
N SER A 448 -36.91 -8.61 6.68
CA SER A 448 -37.70 -7.61 5.96
C SER A 448 -38.83 -8.29 5.20
N ASP A 449 -40.04 -7.74 5.36
CA ASP A 449 -41.17 -8.13 4.53
C ASP A 449 -41.06 -7.41 3.16
N PRO A 450 -40.87 -8.15 2.05
CA PRO A 450 -40.78 -7.55 0.72
C PRO A 450 -42.05 -6.78 0.31
N ASN A 451 -43.20 -7.06 0.91
CA ASN A 451 -44.47 -6.40 0.60
C ASN A 451 -44.73 -5.09 1.38
N ARG A 452 -43.97 -4.79 2.46
CA ARG A 452 -44.16 -3.57 3.25
C ARG A 452 -43.69 -2.28 2.54
N GLY A 453 -42.86 -2.39 1.50
CA GLY A 453 -42.31 -1.23 0.79
C GLY A 453 -43.15 -0.70 -0.37
N ARG A 454 -44.23 -1.39 -0.78
CA ARG A 454 -45.10 -0.99 -1.90
C ARG A 454 -46.41 -0.32 -1.48
N GLN A 455 -46.61 -0.07 -0.18
CA GLN A 455 -47.80 0.58 0.38
C GLN A 455 -47.50 1.97 0.98
N ARG A 456 -46.53 2.70 0.45
CA ARG A 456 -46.32 4.12 0.79
C ARG A 456 -46.30 4.98 -0.46
#